data_AF-A0A934BMB8-F1
#
_entry.id   AF-A0A934BMB8-F1
#
_cell.length_a   1.000
_cell.length_b   1.000
_cell.length_c   1.000
_cell.angle_alpha   90.00
_cell.angle_beta   90.00
_cell.angle_gamma   90.00
#
_symmetry.space_group_name_H-M   'P 1'
#
loop_
_entity.id
_entity.type
_entity.pdbx_description
1 polymer ?
#
loop_
_entity_poly.entity_id
_entity_poly.type
_entity_poly.pdbx_seq_one_letter_code
_entity_poly.pdbx_strand_id
1 'polypeptide(L)'
;MKKTTVPDFSKKFISVSIAGDSHTYQMNRPHFESQGGRLFLVGTVPRGGSNGDWSEGAVCAVAWDGITDYLVFESVEDYQKGLAKFRKYKSKNKG
;
A
#
# COMPACT_ATOMS: atom_id res chain seq x y z
N MET A 1 -15.03 -23.90 12.18
CA MET A 1 -14.04 -22.82 11.96
C MET A 1 -14.50 -21.99 10.77
N LYS A 2 -14.71 -20.67 10.92
CA LYS A 2 -14.94 -19.81 9.75
C LYS A 2 -13.64 -19.81 8.94
N LYS A 3 -13.67 -20.22 7.66
CA LYS A 3 -12.56 -20.00 6.74
C LYS A 3 -12.46 -18.49 6.57
N THR A 4 -11.49 -17.87 7.24
CA THR A 4 -11.19 -16.46 7.01
C THR A 4 -10.46 -16.38 5.68
N THR A 5 -11.22 -16.16 4.60
CA THR A 5 -10.65 -15.90 3.29
C THR A 5 -10.08 -14.50 3.30
N VAL A 6 -8.78 -14.38 3.01
CA VAL A 6 -8.16 -13.08 2.76
C VAL A 6 -8.78 -12.44 1.50
N PRO A 7 -8.81 -11.10 1.40
CA PRO A 7 -9.29 -10.43 0.20
C PRO A 7 -8.42 -10.75 -1.02
N ASP A 8 -8.99 -10.64 -2.22
CA ASP A 8 -8.19 -10.64 -3.46
C ASP A 8 -7.84 -9.20 -3.86
N PHE A 9 -6.54 -8.93 -3.91
CA PHE A 9 -5.99 -7.62 -4.26
C PHE A 9 -5.16 -7.61 -5.54
N SER A 10 -5.10 -8.73 -6.27
CA SER A 10 -4.18 -8.95 -7.40
C SER A 10 -4.27 -7.91 -8.53
N LYS A 11 -5.41 -7.22 -8.64
CA LYS A 11 -5.67 -6.17 -9.64
C LYS A 11 -5.78 -4.76 -9.05
N LYS A 12 -5.44 -4.60 -7.78
CA LYS A 12 -5.60 -3.34 -7.05
C LYS A 12 -4.26 -2.66 -6.80
N PHE A 13 -4.35 -1.42 -6.36
CA PHE A 13 -3.27 -0.73 -5.68
C PHE A 13 -3.66 -0.54 -4.21
N ILE A 14 -2.72 -0.76 -3.29
CA ILE A 14 -2.97 -0.67 -1.85
C ILE A 14 -1.94 0.22 -1.17
N SER A 15 -2.42 1.04 -0.24
CA SER A 15 -1.58 1.70 0.77
C SER A 15 -1.87 1.05 2.12
N VAL A 16 -0.87 0.46 2.75
CA VAL A 16 -1.01 -0.22 4.05
C VAL A 16 -0.36 0.59 5.18
N SER A 17 -0.98 0.55 6.35
CA SER A 17 -0.46 1.12 7.60
C SER A 17 -0.05 -0.02 8.53
N ILE A 18 1.10 0.12 9.20
CA ILE A 18 1.61 -0.86 10.17
C ILE A 18 1.64 -0.21 11.55
N ALA A 19 1.25 -0.95 12.58
CA ALA A 19 1.27 -0.47 13.95
C ALA A 19 2.67 0.03 14.35
N GLY A 20 2.76 1.28 14.81
CA GLY A 20 4.03 1.88 15.26
C GLY A 20 4.89 2.46 14.15
N ASP A 21 4.49 2.35 12.88
CA ASP A 21 5.14 3.06 11.77
C ASP A 21 4.47 4.42 11.53
N SER A 22 5.28 5.40 11.16
CA SER A 22 4.82 6.74 10.78
C SER A 22 4.55 6.88 9.27
N HIS A 23 4.92 5.86 8.50
CA HIS A 23 4.73 5.82 7.05
C HIS A 23 3.77 4.70 6.65
N THR A 24 3.22 4.86 5.46
CA THR A 24 2.43 3.82 4.79
C THR A 24 3.23 3.21 3.65
N TYR A 25 2.96 1.95 3.33
CA TYR A 25 3.63 1.22 2.26
C TYR A 25 2.70 1.09 1.05
N GLN A 26 3.21 1.47 -0.11
CA GLN A 26 2.48 1.47 -1.37
C GLN A 26 2.80 0.23 -2.19
N MET A 27 1.78 -0.54 -2.58
CA MET A 27 1.94 -1.78 -3.32
C MET A 27 1.00 -1.83 -4.52
N ASN A 28 1.57 -2.09 -5.70
CA ASN A 28 0.83 -2.40 -6.91
C ASN A 28 0.67 -3.91 -7.07
N ARG A 29 -0.52 -4.34 -7.53
CA ARG A 29 -0.91 -5.74 -7.75
C ARG A 29 -0.57 -6.67 -6.58
N PRO A 30 -0.93 -6.32 -5.34
CA PRO A 30 -0.53 -7.11 -4.21
C PRO A 30 -1.26 -8.45 -4.16
N HIS A 31 -0.57 -9.47 -3.67
CA HIS A 31 -1.08 -10.82 -3.49
C HIS A 31 -0.53 -11.42 -2.20
N PHE A 32 -1.19 -12.47 -1.71
CA PHE A 32 -0.80 -13.12 -0.47
C PHE A 32 0.20 -14.25 -0.74
N GLU A 33 1.29 -14.27 0.02
CA GLU A 33 2.32 -15.31 -0.06
C GLU A 33 2.73 -15.76 1.35
N SER A 34 2.88 -17.08 1.53
CA SER A 34 3.46 -17.64 2.74
C SER A 34 4.98 -17.70 2.62
N GLN A 35 5.69 -16.88 3.41
CA GLN A 35 7.15 -16.83 3.43
C GLN A 35 7.63 -17.17 4.85
N GLY A 36 8.45 -18.21 4.98
CA GLY A 36 9.02 -18.61 6.29
C GLY A 36 7.96 -18.95 7.36
N GLY A 37 6.80 -19.46 6.97
CA GLY A 37 5.70 -19.79 7.90
C GLY A 37 4.83 -18.60 8.32
N ARG A 38 5.07 -17.40 7.77
CA ARG A 38 4.25 -16.20 8.01
C ARG A 38 3.60 -15.73 6.71
N LEU A 39 2.39 -15.18 6.83
CA LEU A 39 1.65 -14.66 5.68
C LEU A 39 2.05 -13.21 5.42
N PHE A 40 2.44 -12.92 4.18
CA PHE A 40 2.80 -11.60 3.71
C PHE A 40 1.84 -11.14 2.61
N LEU A 41 1.53 -9.85 2.62
CA LEU A 41 1.01 -9.13 1.46
C LEU A 41 2.22 -8.65 0.66
N VAL A 42 2.36 -9.17 -0.55
CA VAL A 42 3.51 -8.96 -1.43
C VAL A 42 3.07 -8.21 -2.67
N GLY A 43 3.80 -7.17 -3.05
CA GLY A 43 3.54 -6.41 -4.27
C GLY A 43 4.78 -5.70 -4.75
N THR A 44 4.61 -4.81 -5.72
CA THR A 44 5.70 -3.98 -6.26
C THR A 44 5.47 -2.53 -5.88
N VAL A 45 6.52 -1.83 -5.44
CA VAL A 45 6.44 -0.40 -5.15
C VAL A 45 6.23 0.36 -6.47
N PRO A 46 5.13 1.12 -6.63
CA PRO A 46 4.94 1.92 -7.85
C PRO A 46 5.81 3.17 -7.83
N ARG A 47 5.92 3.81 -9.00
CA ARG A 47 6.37 5.21 -9.07
C ARG A 47 5.45 6.13 -8.25
N GLY A 48 6.02 7.11 -7.57
CA GLY A 48 5.36 7.99 -6.62
C GLY A 48 4.94 7.29 -5.33
N GLY A 49 5.46 6.09 -5.08
CA GLY A 49 5.15 5.23 -3.94
C GLY A 49 6.22 5.26 -2.84
N SER A 50 7.25 6.10 -2.96
CA SER A 50 8.15 6.37 -1.84
C SER A 50 8.72 7.79 -1.90
N ASN A 51 9.34 8.23 -0.80
CA ASN A 51 9.95 9.56 -0.75
C ASN A 51 11.12 9.64 -1.74
N GLY A 52 10.95 10.37 -2.83
CA GLY A 52 11.95 10.46 -3.90
C GLY A 52 12.07 9.19 -4.74
N ASP A 53 11.09 8.27 -4.65
CA ASP A 53 10.97 7.07 -5.49
C ASP A 53 12.19 6.14 -5.50
N TRP A 54 13.03 6.17 -4.46
CA TRP A 54 14.25 5.37 -4.38
C TRP A 54 14.00 3.85 -4.42
N SER A 55 12.78 3.42 -4.07
CA SER A 55 12.36 2.02 -4.06
C SER A 55 11.41 1.66 -5.21
N GLU A 56 11.23 2.53 -6.21
CA GLU A 56 10.41 2.24 -7.40
C GLU A 56 10.82 0.90 -8.04
N GLY A 57 9.84 0.03 -8.30
CA GLY A 57 10.06 -1.28 -8.94
C GLY A 57 10.56 -2.37 -8.00
N ALA A 58 10.91 -2.06 -6.74
CA ALA A 58 11.29 -3.06 -5.77
C ALA A 58 10.08 -3.94 -5.37
N VAL A 59 10.35 -5.21 -5.07
CA VAL A 59 9.38 -6.07 -4.38
C VAL A 59 9.30 -5.63 -2.93
N CYS A 60 8.07 -5.40 -2.46
CA CYS A 60 7.78 -5.08 -1.07
C CYS A 60 6.88 -6.17 -0.49
N ALA A 61 7.21 -6.64 0.70
CA ALA A 61 6.43 -7.61 1.44
C ALA A 61 6.15 -7.07 2.85
N VAL A 62 4.88 -7.02 3.24
CA VAL A 62 4.45 -6.61 4.58
C VAL A 62 3.70 -7.76 5.22
N ALA A 63 4.05 -8.09 6.45
CA ALA A 63 3.39 -9.17 7.15
C ALA A 63 1.94 -8.84 7.49
N TRP A 64 1.02 -9.74 7.15
CA TRP A 64 -0.42 -9.48 7.21
C TRP A 64 -0.93 -9.21 8.62
N ASP A 65 -0.37 -9.90 9.61
CA ASP A 65 -0.70 -9.76 11.04
C ASP A 65 -0.22 -8.43 11.66
N GLY A 66 0.66 -7.69 10.99
CA GLY A 66 1.13 -6.37 11.43
C GLY A 66 0.35 -5.19 10.87
N ILE A 67 -0.53 -5.41 9.89
CA ILE A 67 -1.30 -4.35 9.23
C ILE A 67 -2.45 -3.91 10.14
N THR A 68 -2.56 -2.60 10.39
CA THR A 68 -3.66 -2.02 11.17
C THR A 68 -4.85 -1.67 10.29
N ASP A 69 -4.56 -1.08 9.14
CA ASP A 69 -5.54 -0.61 8.17
C ASP A 69 -4.89 -0.55 6.78
N TYR A 70 -5.75 -0.51 5.77
CA TYR A 70 -5.33 -0.38 4.38
C TYR A 70 -6.38 0.38 3.57
N LEU A 71 -5.89 1.13 2.59
CA LEU A 71 -6.71 1.79 1.58
C LEU A 71 -6.56 1.03 0.26
N VAL A 72 -7.69 0.71 -0.37
CA VAL A 72 -7.74 0.04 -1.67
C VAL A 72 -8.11 1.04 -2.75
N PHE A 73 -7.34 1.04 -3.82
CA PHE A 73 -7.56 1.83 -5.02
C PHE A 73 -7.66 0.89 -6.22
N GLU A 74 -8.41 1.30 -7.24
CA GLU A 74 -8.51 0.52 -8.49
C GLU A 74 -7.18 0.47 -9.25
N SER A 75 -6.38 1.54 -9.17
CA SER A 75 -5.10 1.61 -9.85
C SER A 75 -4.15 2.61 -9.19
N VAL A 76 -2.89 2.63 -9.65
CA VAL A 76 -1.89 3.61 -9.23
C VAL A 76 -2.33 5.03 -9.59
N GLU A 77 -2.97 5.22 -10.75
CA GLU A 77 -3.44 6.52 -11.21
C GLU A 77 -4.51 7.11 -10.27
N ASP A 78 -5.39 6.26 -9.73
CA ASP A 78 -6.42 6.72 -8.78
C ASP A 78 -5.82 7.15 -7.45
N TYR A 79 -4.79 6.46 -6.97
CA TYR A 79 -4.00 6.90 -5.84
C TYR A 79 -3.31 8.25 -6.12
N GLN A 80 -2.67 8.40 -7.28
CA GLN A 80 -1.99 9.64 -7.66
C GLN A 80 -2.97 10.83 -7.78
N LYS A 81 -4.20 10.61 -8.27
CA LYS A 81 -5.27 11.63 -8.23
C LYS A 81 -5.59 12.05 -6.80
N GLY A 82 -5.68 11.10 -5.87
CA GLY A 82 -5.88 11.36 -4.45
C GLY A 82 -4.76 12.21 -3.84
N LEU A 83 -3.50 11.83 -4.11
CA LEU A 83 -2.33 12.59 -3.68
C LEU A 83 -2.32 14.02 -4.23
N ALA A 84 -2.67 14.22 -5.50
CA ALA A 84 -2.74 15.53 -6.11
C ALA A 84 -3.80 16.43 -5.42
N LYS A 85 -4.95 15.87 -5.04
CA LYS A 85 -5.98 16.59 -4.25
C LYS A 85 -5.44 16.99 -2.88
N PHE A 86 -4.77 16.07 -2.18
CA PHE A 86 -4.17 16.34 -0.88
C PHE A 86 -3.11 17.45 -0.94
N ARG A 87 -2.20 17.40 -1.92
CA ARG A 87 -1.17 18.44 -2.13
C ARG A 87 -1.80 19.82 -2.36
N LYS A 88 -2.85 19.90 -3.19
CA LYS A 88 -3.61 21.15 -3.42
C LYS A 88 -4.30 21.66 -2.16
N TYR A 89 -4.85 20.77 -1.33
CA TYR A 89 -5.44 21.15 -0.04
C TYR A 89 -4.37 21.71 0.90
N LYS A 90 -3.23 21.03 1.03
CA LYS A 90 -2.11 21.48 1.88
C LYS A 90 -1.51 22.81 1.42
N SER A 91 -1.45 23.09 0.12
CA SER A 91 -0.92 24.36 -0.38
C SER A 91 -1.87 25.54 -0.09
N LYS A 92 -3.19 25.30 -0.15
CA LYS A 92 -4.20 26.33 0.12
C LYS A 92 -4.28 26.74 1.59
N ASN A 93 -4.04 25.79 2.50
CA ASN A 93 -4.11 26.03 3.95
C ASN A 93 -2.75 26.33 4.59
N LYS A 94 -1.77 26.73 3.77
CA LYS A 94 -0.45 27.18 4.20
C LYS A 94 -0.30 28.71 4.12
N GLY A 95 -1.35 29.43 3.75
CA GLY A 95 -1.49 30.89 3.89
C GLY A 95 -2.48 31.19 5.00
#